data_AF-A0A7X4DW68-F1
#
_entry.id   AF-A0A7X4DW68-F1
#
_cell.length_a   1.000
_cell.length_b   1.000
_cell.length_c   1.000
_cell.angle_alpha   90.00
_cell.angle_beta   90.00
_cell.angle_gamma   90.00
#
_symmetry.space_group_name_H-M   'P 1'
#
loop_
_entity.id
_entity.type
_entity.pdbx_description
1 polymer ?
#
loop_
_entity_poly.entity_id
_entity_poly.type
_entity_poly.pdbx_seq_one_letter_code
_entity_poly.pdbx_strand_id
1 'polypeptide(L)'
;MIEQALGYLWDTQEPDGSGWGRWGVNYLYGLGAAVPALVAAGIDPADPRLQRAVRWLEHHQQPDGGWGESCATYEDPSLRGQGPSTASQTAWALLALLALEPPDHPAIVRGIDYLVRTQTDEGEWHEPHFTGTGFPRDFMLKYHLYCNYWPLWALGRYRRLRDGNPIHLPDTDPLA
;
A
#
# COMPACT_ATOMS: atom_id res chain seq x y z
N MET A 1 3.20 -6.86 24.32
CA MET A 1 3.68 -5.73 23.50
C MET A 1 3.12 -5.81 22.08
N ILE A 2 3.24 -6.95 21.38
CA ILE A 2 2.64 -7.16 20.05
C ILE A 2 1.12 -7.01 20.09
N GLU A 3 0.42 -7.66 21.02
CA GLU A 3 -1.05 -7.55 21.13
C GLU A 3 -1.56 -6.11 21.31
N GLN A 4 -0.83 -5.28 22.08
CA GLN A 4 -1.17 -3.87 22.26
C GLN A 4 -0.97 -3.08 20.97
N ALA A 5 0.09 -3.37 20.20
CA ALA A 5 0.31 -2.77 18.89
C ALA A 5 -0.77 -3.19 17.89
N LEU A 6 -1.18 -4.46 17.89
CA LEU A 6 -2.29 -4.96 17.07
C LEU A 6 -3.61 -4.26 17.45
N GLY A 7 -3.91 -4.16 18.75
CA GLY A 7 -5.07 -3.41 19.25
C GLY A 7 -5.09 -1.96 18.76
N TYR A 8 -3.95 -1.27 18.86
CA TYR A 8 -3.82 0.10 18.36
C TYR A 8 -4.08 0.21 16.84
N LEU A 9 -3.57 -0.71 16.03
CA LEU A 9 -3.83 -0.71 14.58
C LEU A 9 -5.32 -0.91 14.27
N TRP A 10 -6.03 -1.70 15.08
CA TRP A 10 -7.46 -1.90 14.92
C TRP A 10 -8.28 -0.70 15.38
N ASP A 11 -7.90 -0.08 16.49
CA ASP A 11 -8.59 1.09 17.02
C ASP A 11 -8.40 2.34 16.13
N THR A 12 -7.36 2.34 15.29
CA THR A 12 -7.05 3.42 14.35
C THR A 12 -7.47 3.15 12.90
N GLN A 13 -8.01 1.96 12.60
CA GLN A 13 -8.62 1.69 11.30
C GLN A 13 -9.94 2.45 11.18
N GLU A 14 -10.15 3.12 10.05
CA GLU A 14 -11.40 3.81 9.75
C GLU A 14 -12.54 2.81 9.50
N PRO A 15 -13.82 3.21 9.70
CA PRO A 15 -14.96 2.31 9.49
C PRO A 15 -15.07 1.74 8.07
N ASP A 16 -14.57 2.47 7.06
CA ASP A 16 -14.54 2.05 5.66
C ASP A 16 -13.39 1.08 5.33
N GLY A 17 -12.50 0.81 6.28
CA GLY A 17 -11.35 -0.06 6.14
C GLY A 17 -10.03 0.65 5.85
N SER A 18 -10.05 1.97 5.59
CA SER A 18 -8.84 2.76 5.36
C SER A 18 -8.00 2.92 6.63
N GLY A 19 -6.71 3.23 6.48
CA GLY A 19 -5.79 3.42 7.62
C GLY A 19 -4.89 4.62 7.39
N TRP A 20 -4.87 5.55 8.34
CA TRP A 20 -4.19 6.84 8.17
C TRP A 20 -2.66 6.73 8.14
N GLY A 21 -2.02 7.48 7.23
CA GLY A 21 -0.56 7.52 7.05
C GLY A 21 0.07 8.77 7.63
N ARG A 22 0.82 8.61 8.73
CA ARG A 22 1.51 9.74 9.37
C ARG A 22 2.62 10.35 8.51
N TRP A 23 3.39 9.52 7.81
CA TRP A 23 4.68 9.91 7.21
C TRP A 23 4.71 9.81 5.68
N GLY A 24 3.67 9.23 5.08
CA GLY A 24 3.45 9.23 3.64
C GLY A 24 2.01 9.62 3.34
N VAL A 25 1.75 10.06 2.12
CA VAL A 25 0.45 10.55 1.66
C VAL A 25 -0.39 9.38 1.15
N ASN A 26 -1.54 9.05 1.72
CA ASN A 26 -1.90 9.13 3.13
C ASN A 26 -2.45 7.76 3.54
N TYR A 27 -3.68 7.46 3.15
CA TYR A 27 -4.34 6.21 3.48
C TYR A 27 -3.75 5.03 2.70
N LEU A 28 -3.30 5.25 1.47
CA LEU A 28 -2.56 4.24 0.70
C LEU A 28 -1.24 3.85 1.40
N TYR A 29 -0.54 4.83 1.95
CA TYR A 29 0.69 4.60 2.73
C TYR A 29 0.40 3.82 4.02
N GLY A 30 -0.63 4.25 4.77
CA GLY A 30 -1.00 3.60 6.02
C GLY A 30 -1.38 2.13 5.83
N LEU A 31 -2.20 1.82 4.82
CA LEU A 31 -2.55 0.44 4.48
C LEU A 31 -1.35 -0.36 3.96
N GLY A 32 -0.53 0.23 3.08
CA GLY A 32 0.67 -0.41 2.55
C GLY A 32 1.68 -0.82 3.62
N ALA A 33 1.71 -0.14 4.76
CA ALA A 33 2.52 -0.51 5.91
C ALA A 33 1.80 -1.47 6.88
N ALA A 34 0.56 -1.15 7.26
CA ALA A 34 -0.15 -1.89 8.30
C ALA A 34 -0.57 -3.29 7.86
N VAL A 35 -1.14 -3.44 6.65
CA VAL A 35 -1.68 -4.73 6.18
C VAL A 35 -0.59 -5.81 6.12
N PRO A 36 0.58 -5.59 5.48
CA PRO A 36 1.63 -6.61 5.48
C PRO A 36 2.16 -6.93 6.89
N ALA A 37 2.19 -5.96 7.80
CA ALA A 37 2.62 -6.19 9.17
C ALA A 37 1.62 -7.04 9.97
N LEU A 38 0.32 -6.81 9.77
CA LEU A 38 -0.75 -7.59 10.40
C LEU A 38 -0.74 -9.05 9.92
N VAL A 39 -0.60 -9.27 8.61
CA VAL A 39 -0.43 -10.62 8.04
C VAL A 39 0.85 -11.27 8.58
N ALA A 40 1.95 -10.53 8.64
CA ALA A 40 3.21 -11.03 9.19
C ALA A 40 3.13 -11.40 10.68
N ALA A 41 2.23 -10.76 11.43
CA ALA A 41 1.95 -11.08 12.82
C ALA A 41 0.98 -12.27 12.99
N GLY A 42 0.64 -12.98 11.91
CA GLY A 42 -0.20 -14.17 11.93
C GLY A 42 -1.71 -13.91 11.97
N ILE A 43 -2.15 -12.67 11.70
CA ILE A 43 -3.59 -12.40 11.55
C ILE A 43 -4.08 -13.10 10.29
N ASP A 44 -5.18 -13.85 10.44
CA ASP A 44 -5.83 -14.56 9.34
C ASP A 44 -6.20 -13.58 8.21
N PRO A 45 -5.73 -13.82 6.96
CA PRO A 45 -6.12 -13.01 5.81
C PRO A 45 -7.66 -12.90 5.61
N ALA A 46 -8.43 -13.87 6.09
CA ALA A 46 -9.89 -13.84 6.07
C ALA A 46 -10.53 -12.92 7.13
N ASP A 47 -9.75 -12.29 8.01
CA ASP A 47 -10.26 -11.34 9.00
C ASP A 47 -11.07 -10.22 8.31
N PRO A 48 -12.34 -9.98 8.72
CA PRO A 48 -13.20 -8.99 8.08
C PRO A 48 -12.60 -7.58 8.00
N ARG A 49 -11.70 -7.22 8.94
CA ARG A 49 -11.02 -5.92 8.98
C ARG A 49 -9.98 -5.80 7.88
N LEU A 50 -9.21 -6.86 7.61
CA LEU A 50 -8.28 -6.94 6.50
C LEU A 50 -9.04 -6.95 5.16
N GLN A 51 -10.14 -7.70 5.10
CA GLN A 51 -11.00 -7.76 3.92
C GLN A 51 -11.68 -6.41 3.60
N ARG A 52 -11.97 -5.57 4.61
CA ARG A 52 -12.39 -4.18 4.37
C ARG A 52 -11.27 -3.34 3.75
N ALA A 53 -10.02 -3.50 4.20
CA ALA A 53 -8.89 -2.79 3.61
C ALA A 53 -8.67 -3.20 2.14
N VAL A 54 -8.80 -4.49 1.80
CA VAL A 54 -8.77 -4.97 0.40
C VAL A 54 -9.84 -4.26 -0.43
N ARG A 55 -11.11 -4.33 0.00
CA ARG A 55 -12.22 -3.69 -0.72
C ARG A 55 -12.03 -2.18 -0.87
N TRP A 56 -11.48 -1.52 0.15
CA TRP A 56 -11.17 -0.10 0.08
C TRP A 56 -10.11 0.19 -0.99
N LEU A 57 -9.02 -0.60 -1.05
CA LEU A 57 -8.00 -0.47 -2.09
C LEU A 57 -8.58 -0.73 -3.48
N GLU A 58 -9.37 -1.79 -3.67
CA GLU A 58 -10.02 -2.07 -4.96
C GLU A 58 -10.91 -0.90 -5.42
N HIS A 59 -11.68 -0.33 -4.50
CA HIS A 59 -12.58 0.80 -4.79
C HIS A 59 -11.83 2.07 -5.20
N HIS A 60 -10.63 2.28 -4.67
CA HIS A 60 -9.79 3.46 -4.94
C HIS A 60 -8.72 3.21 -6.03
N GLN A 61 -8.77 2.07 -6.73
CA GLN A 61 -7.91 1.85 -7.89
C GLN A 61 -8.35 2.76 -9.04
N GLN A 62 -7.41 3.52 -9.59
CA GLN A 62 -7.70 4.49 -10.65
C GLN A 62 -8.00 3.78 -11.98
N PRO A 63 -8.67 4.44 -12.94
CA PRO A 63 -9.01 3.85 -14.24
C PRO A 63 -7.79 3.33 -15.01
N ASP A 64 -6.63 3.94 -14.79
CA ASP A 64 -5.37 3.59 -15.43
C ASP A 64 -4.65 2.39 -14.79
N GLY A 65 -5.21 1.83 -13.71
CA GLY A 65 -4.72 0.66 -13.00
C GLY A 65 -3.82 0.98 -11.80
N GLY A 66 -3.34 2.21 -11.67
CA GLY A 66 -2.54 2.63 -10.53
C GLY A 66 -3.38 3.04 -9.33
N TRP A 67 -2.69 3.46 -8.28
CA TRP A 67 -3.26 4.17 -7.15
C TRP A 67 -2.54 5.50 -6.96
N GLY A 68 -3.31 6.49 -6.51
CA GLY A 68 -2.86 7.86 -6.34
C GLY A 68 -3.65 8.54 -5.25
N GLU A 69 -2.96 9.30 -4.41
CA GLU A 69 -3.59 10.12 -3.38
C GLU A 69 -2.91 11.47 -3.27
N SER A 70 -3.67 12.55 -3.43
CA SER A 70 -3.13 13.90 -3.35
C SER A 70 -3.06 14.38 -1.89
N CYS A 71 -2.13 15.28 -1.58
CA CYS A 71 -2.00 15.88 -0.25
C CYS A 71 -3.26 16.61 0.23
N ALA A 72 -4.19 16.97 -0.67
CA ALA A 72 -5.47 17.57 -0.32
C ALA A 72 -6.32 16.67 0.62
N THR A 73 -6.06 15.36 0.65
CA THR A 73 -6.64 14.40 1.61
C THR A 73 -6.46 14.82 3.09
N TYR A 74 -5.42 15.60 3.40
CA TYR A 74 -5.19 16.11 4.76
C TYR A 74 -6.13 17.26 5.16
N GLU A 75 -6.73 17.94 4.18
CA GLU A 75 -7.71 19.02 4.41
C GLU A 75 -9.13 18.51 4.21
N ASP A 76 -9.34 17.65 3.21
CA ASP A 76 -10.63 17.09 2.85
C ASP A 76 -10.59 15.55 2.85
N PRO A 77 -11.10 14.90 3.92
CA PRO A 77 -11.19 13.44 4.02
C PRO A 77 -12.14 12.79 2.99
N SER A 78 -12.87 13.56 2.18
CA SER A 78 -13.59 12.99 1.04
C SER A 78 -12.65 12.61 -0.11
N LEU A 79 -11.42 13.14 -0.14
CA LEU A 79 -10.39 12.90 -1.17
C LEU A 79 -9.45 11.73 -0.81
N ARG A 80 -9.82 10.90 0.17
CA ARG A 80 -9.02 9.72 0.56
C ARG A 80 -8.83 8.80 -0.63
N GLY A 81 -7.58 8.36 -0.84
CA GLY A 81 -7.23 7.50 -1.97
C GLY A 81 -7.49 8.12 -3.35
N GLN A 82 -7.64 9.46 -3.45
CA GLN A 82 -7.91 10.15 -4.71
C GLN A 82 -6.77 11.06 -5.12
N GLY A 83 -6.33 10.91 -6.37
CA GLY A 83 -5.28 11.70 -6.97
C GLY A 83 -4.74 11.01 -8.23
N PRO A 84 -3.87 11.69 -9.00
CA PRO A 84 -3.15 11.05 -10.09
C PRO A 84 -2.37 9.85 -9.58
N SER A 85 -2.41 8.74 -10.31
CA SER A 85 -1.63 7.55 -9.98
C SER A 85 -0.15 7.89 -9.87
N THR A 86 0.50 7.36 -8.83
CA THR A 86 1.96 7.49 -8.64
C THR A 86 2.59 6.11 -8.48
N ALA A 87 3.86 6.00 -8.84
CA ALA A 87 4.55 4.71 -8.81
C ALA A 87 4.71 4.22 -7.36
N SER A 88 5.07 5.12 -6.43
CA SER A 88 5.20 4.75 -5.02
C SER A 88 3.88 4.38 -4.35
N GLN A 89 2.80 5.12 -4.59
CA GLN A 89 1.48 4.82 -4.00
C GLN A 89 0.86 3.56 -4.60
N THR A 90 1.03 3.34 -5.90
CA THR A 90 0.65 2.07 -6.55
C THR A 90 1.39 0.89 -5.92
N ALA A 91 2.69 1.05 -5.66
CA ALA A 91 3.47 0.02 -5.00
C ALA A 91 3.01 -0.25 -3.56
N TRP A 92 2.61 0.76 -2.78
CA TRP A 92 2.06 0.56 -1.43
C TRP A 92 0.76 -0.24 -1.45
N ALA A 93 -0.17 0.11 -2.35
CA ALA A 93 -1.41 -0.65 -2.54
C ALA A 93 -1.13 -2.10 -2.94
N LEU A 94 -0.20 -2.31 -3.88
CA LEU A 94 0.23 -3.65 -4.30
C LEU A 94 0.84 -4.45 -3.15
N LEU A 95 1.67 -3.84 -2.31
CA LEU A 95 2.29 -4.54 -1.17
C LEU A 95 1.24 -5.02 -0.15
N ALA A 96 0.19 -4.24 0.07
CA ALA A 96 -0.95 -4.65 0.91
C ALA A 96 -1.76 -5.77 0.25
N LEU A 97 -2.14 -5.60 -1.02
CA LEU A 97 -2.94 -6.61 -1.75
C LEU A 97 -2.19 -7.93 -1.89
N LEU A 98 -0.90 -7.92 -2.23
CA LEU A 98 -0.07 -9.13 -2.35
C LEU A 98 0.13 -9.87 -1.02
N ALA A 99 -0.18 -9.25 0.12
CA ALA A 99 -0.16 -9.92 1.42
C ALA A 99 -1.47 -10.69 1.71
N LEU A 100 -2.56 -10.39 0.99
CA LEU A 100 -3.89 -10.93 1.27
C LEU A 100 -4.49 -11.73 0.10
N GLU A 101 -4.15 -11.35 -1.12
CA GLU A 101 -4.77 -11.83 -2.35
C GLU A 101 -3.77 -12.57 -3.24
N PRO A 102 -4.24 -13.54 -4.05
CA PRO A 102 -3.38 -14.24 -5.00
C PRO A 102 -2.86 -13.27 -6.08
N PRO A 103 -1.67 -13.53 -6.66
CA PRO A 103 -1.06 -12.59 -7.61
C PRO A 103 -1.89 -12.39 -8.88
N ASP A 104 -2.76 -13.32 -9.25
CA ASP A 104 -3.67 -13.18 -10.40
C ASP A 104 -4.94 -12.36 -10.11
N HIS A 105 -5.09 -11.83 -8.88
CA HIS A 105 -6.19 -10.96 -8.51
C HIS A 105 -6.27 -9.74 -9.47
N PRO A 106 -7.45 -9.40 -10.03
CA PRO A 106 -7.55 -8.39 -11.08
C PRO A 106 -6.95 -7.02 -10.73
N ALA A 107 -7.16 -6.55 -9.49
CA ALA A 107 -6.59 -5.29 -9.03
C ALA A 107 -5.06 -5.32 -9.02
N ILE A 108 -4.45 -6.43 -8.60
CA ILE A 108 -3.00 -6.61 -8.60
C ILE A 108 -2.47 -6.60 -10.03
N VAL A 109 -3.07 -7.38 -10.93
CA VAL A 109 -2.65 -7.45 -12.34
C VAL A 109 -2.65 -6.07 -12.99
N ARG A 110 -3.71 -5.28 -12.79
CA ARG A 110 -3.79 -3.90 -13.31
C ARG A 110 -2.75 -2.96 -12.70
N GLY A 111 -2.44 -3.11 -11.41
CA GLY A 111 -1.40 -2.33 -10.74
C GLY A 111 0.01 -2.67 -11.22
N ILE A 112 0.27 -3.95 -11.46
CA ILE A 112 1.54 -4.42 -12.04
C ILE A 112 1.68 -3.92 -13.47
N ASP A 113 0.62 -3.99 -14.28
CA ASP A 113 0.59 -3.43 -15.63
C ASP A 113 0.86 -1.92 -15.60
N TYR A 114 0.22 -1.17 -14.71
CA TYR A 114 0.51 0.25 -14.48
C TYR A 114 2.00 0.50 -14.24
N LEU A 115 2.64 -0.24 -13.33
CA LEU A 115 4.07 -0.06 -13.04
C LEU A 115 4.92 -0.40 -14.26
N VAL A 116 4.67 -1.52 -14.93
CA VAL A 116 5.45 -1.95 -16.10
C VAL A 116 5.33 -0.95 -17.25
N ARG A 117 4.11 -0.48 -17.56
CA ARG A 117 3.86 0.44 -18.69
C ARG A 117 4.33 1.88 -18.46
N THR A 118 4.53 2.27 -17.19
CA THR A 118 4.97 3.63 -16.82
C THR A 118 6.46 3.72 -16.48
N GLN A 119 7.17 2.59 -16.50
CA GLN A 119 8.62 2.57 -16.38
C GLN A 119 9.25 3.21 -17.63
N THR A 120 10.28 4.05 -17.43
CA THR A 120 11.04 4.65 -18.54
C THR A 120 12.04 3.64 -19.13
N ASP A 121 12.61 3.98 -20.29
CA ASP A 121 13.63 3.15 -20.94
C ASP A 121 14.91 2.98 -20.08
N GLU A 122 15.16 3.92 -19.17
CA GLU A 122 16.25 3.88 -18.17
C GLU A 122 15.91 3.01 -16.95
N GLY A 123 14.69 2.48 -16.87
CA GLY A 123 14.24 1.63 -15.77
C GLY A 123 13.71 2.39 -14.55
N GLU A 124 13.48 3.69 -14.68
CA GLU A 124 12.99 4.56 -13.60
C GLU A 124 11.49 4.84 -13.71
N TRP A 125 10.89 5.43 -12.67
CA TRP A 125 9.55 6.02 -12.74
C TRP A 125 9.60 7.50 -12.45
N HIS A 126 8.91 8.28 -13.28
CA HIS A 126 8.74 9.71 -13.03
C HIS A 126 7.57 9.96 -12.07
N GLU A 127 7.84 10.65 -10.96
CA GLU A 127 6.85 11.01 -9.95
C GLU A 127 6.93 12.52 -9.65
N PRO A 128 6.08 13.35 -10.30
CA PRO A 128 6.07 14.78 -10.05
C PRO A 128 5.41 15.15 -8.72
N HIS A 129 4.50 14.30 -8.23
CA HIS A 129 3.71 14.54 -7.02
C HIS A 129 4.49 14.22 -5.74
N PHE A 130 4.11 14.89 -4.64
CA PHE A 130 4.64 14.59 -3.31
C PHE A 130 3.92 13.40 -2.71
N THR A 131 4.68 12.43 -2.20
CA THR A 131 4.14 11.21 -1.58
C THR A 131 4.63 11.04 -0.14
N GLY A 132 5.58 11.88 0.32
CA GLY A 132 6.03 11.95 1.71
C GLY A 132 5.38 13.10 2.50
N THR A 133 5.24 12.91 3.81
CA THR A 133 4.64 13.89 4.71
C THR A 133 5.56 14.16 5.89
N GLY A 134 5.96 15.42 6.08
CA GLY A 134 6.64 15.84 7.31
C GLY A 134 5.64 16.30 8.37
N PHE A 135 4.90 17.38 8.06
CA PHE A 135 3.80 17.89 8.88
C PHE A 135 2.52 17.93 8.04
N PRO A 136 1.47 17.16 8.38
CA PRO A 136 0.21 17.16 7.63
C PRO A 136 -0.31 18.58 7.39
N ARG A 137 -0.71 18.89 6.16
CA ARG A 137 -1.10 20.23 5.64
C ARG A 137 0.04 21.25 5.49
N ASP A 138 0.97 21.30 6.43
CA ASP A 138 1.95 22.40 6.48
C ASP A 138 3.26 22.12 5.73
N PHE A 139 3.69 20.85 5.60
CA PHE A 139 5.01 20.51 5.07
C PHE A 139 5.08 19.11 4.43
N MET A 140 5.15 19.07 3.10
CA MET A 140 5.22 17.86 2.28
C MET A 140 6.65 17.58 1.81
N LEU A 141 6.99 16.30 1.65
CA LEU A 141 8.33 15.83 1.34
C LEU A 141 8.36 15.07 0.01
N LYS A 142 9.38 15.36 -0.81
CA LYS A 142 9.69 14.59 -2.01
C LYS A 142 10.86 13.65 -1.71
N TYR A 143 10.55 12.38 -1.48
CA TYR A 143 11.57 11.34 -1.39
C TYR A 143 11.94 10.86 -2.79
N HIS A 144 13.02 11.39 -3.35
CA HIS A 144 13.42 11.12 -4.75
C HIS A 144 13.57 9.64 -5.10
N LEU A 145 13.89 8.78 -4.13
CA LEU A 145 14.05 7.35 -4.37
C LEU A 145 12.75 6.54 -4.26
N TYR A 146 11.65 7.12 -3.75
CA TYR A 146 10.40 6.37 -3.55
C TYR A 146 9.81 5.86 -4.87
N CYS A 147 9.90 6.67 -5.94
CA CYS A 147 9.40 6.28 -7.25
C CYS A 147 10.15 5.07 -7.85
N ASN A 148 11.37 4.76 -7.41
CA ASN A 148 12.12 3.60 -7.90
C ASN A 148 12.13 2.45 -6.89
N TYR A 149 12.38 2.75 -5.61
CA TYR A 149 12.51 1.76 -4.56
C TYR A 149 11.22 0.95 -4.34
N TRP A 150 10.08 1.63 -4.24
CA TRP A 150 8.81 0.96 -3.92
C TRP A 150 8.30 0.10 -5.08
N PRO A 151 8.28 0.56 -6.35
CA PRO A 151 7.92 -0.30 -7.49
C PRO A 151 8.79 -1.52 -7.61
N LEU A 152 10.12 -1.39 -7.48
CA LEU A 152 11.03 -2.52 -7.52
C LEU A 152 10.71 -3.55 -6.43
N TRP A 153 10.39 -3.09 -5.22
CA TRP A 153 9.97 -3.98 -4.14
C TRP A 153 8.65 -4.69 -4.48
N ALA A 154 7.62 -3.96 -4.89
CA ALA A 154 6.33 -4.54 -5.24
C ALA A 154 6.43 -5.56 -6.40
N LEU A 155 7.14 -5.21 -7.48
CA LEU A 155 7.39 -6.10 -8.63
C LEU A 155 8.19 -7.34 -8.22
N GLY A 156 9.19 -7.19 -7.37
CA GLY A 156 9.97 -8.32 -6.84
C GLY A 156 9.12 -9.28 -6.01
N ARG A 157 8.24 -8.75 -5.16
CA ARG A 157 7.28 -9.55 -4.38
C ARG A 157 6.28 -10.27 -5.28
N TYR A 158 5.72 -9.56 -6.25
CA TYR A 158 4.79 -10.13 -7.23
C TYR A 158 5.41 -11.28 -8.02
N ARG A 159 6.61 -11.09 -8.57
CA ARG A 159 7.34 -12.13 -9.32
C ARG A 159 7.57 -13.38 -8.47
N ARG A 160 8.01 -13.21 -7.23
CA ARG A 160 8.22 -14.32 -6.30
C ARG A 160 6.95 -15.13 -6.03
N LEU A 161 5.83 -14.45 -5.82
CA LEU A 161 4.53 -15.10 -5.62
C LEU A 161 4.08 -15.85 -6.89
N ARG A 162 4.25 -15.25 -8.07
CA ARG A 162 4.00 -15.89 -9.37
C ARG A 162 4.84 -17.14 -9.61
N ASP A 163 6.08 -17.13 -9.14
CA ASP A 163 7.02 -18.25 -9.27
C ASP A 163 6.82 -19.33 -8.17
N GLY A 164 5.82 -19.18 -7.29
CA GLY A 164 5.55 -20.12 -6.20
C GLY A 164 6.61 -20.08 -5.08
N ASN A 165 7.34 -18.97 -4.95
CA ASN A 165 8.42 -18.78 -3.98
C ASN A 165 8.13 -17.59 -3.04
N PRO A 166 7.07 -17.66 -2.20
CA PRO A 166 6.73 -16.59 -1.28
C PRO A 166 7.88 -16.32 -0.29
N ILE A 167 7.95 -15.09 0.23
CA ILE A 167 8.86 -14.80 1.35
C ILE A 167 8.36 -15.60 2.56
N HIS A 168 9.14 -16.61 2.98
CA HIS A 168 8.97 -17.19 4.29
C HIS A 168 9.29 -16.14 5.34
N LEU A 169 8.27 -15.63 6.00
CA LEU A 169 8.46 -14.96 7.27
C LEU A 169 8.84 -16.05 8.28
N PRO A 170 9.85 -15.80 9.15
CA PRO A 170 10.23 -16.77 10.16
C PRO A 170 8.99 -17.18 10.96
N ASP A 171 8.90 -18.46 11.33
CA ASP A 171 7.87 -18.98 12.24
C ASP A 171 8.06 -18.33 13.62
N THR A 172 7.61 -17.09 13.75
CA THR A 172 7.44 -16.46 15.04
C THR A 172 6.04 -16.79 15.47
N ASP A 173 5.89 -17.79 16.34
CA ASP A 173 4.71 -17.85 17.19
C ASP A 173 4.68 -16.52 17.96
N PRO A 174 3.74 -15.59 17.65
CA PRO A 174 3.70 -14.29 18.32
C PRO A 174 3.25 -14.42 19.78
N LEU A 175 2.84 -15.63 20.19
CA LEU A 175 2.13 -15.95 21.43
C LEU A 175 2.79 -17.10 22.25
N ALA A 176 3.97 -17.60 21.84
CA ALA A 176 4.79 -18.53 22.63
C ALA A 176 5.80 -17.82 23.55
#